data_AF-A0A922IX38-F1
#
_entry.id   AF-A0A922IX38-F1
#
_cell.length_a   1.000
_cell.length_b   1.000
_cell.length_c   1.000
_cell.angle_alpha   90.00
_cell.angle_beta   90.00
_cell.angle_gamma   90.00
#
_symmetry.space_group_name_H-M   'P 1'
#
loop_
_entity.id
_entity.type
_entity.pdbx_description
1 polymer ?
#
loop_
_entity_poly.entity_id
_entity_poly.type
_entity_poly.pdbx_seq_one_letter_code
_entity_poly.pdbx_strand_id
1 'polypeptide(L)'
;MLFRKKPRTPTRTSLPENLDLFDGLPDDLVVFILCKLGSSASSPSDLINILFTCKRLNRLGLHPLVLSKAGPKAFAIKAKNWSEPVHRFLKLCANAGNVEASYTLGMIRFYCFQNRGSGASLMAKAAMKSHAPALYSLAVIQFNGSGGSKSDKNLQAGVALCARAAFLGHVDALRELGHCLQDGYGARQNVAQGRRLLVQANARELASVVRSRSSPTWRRPHQNDSLPCSTGPCCGGLLSDFGCNVPAAEAHPVNRFLKEWFESSRGGLGQELRLCSHGGCGRVETRSHEFRRCSVCGKVNYCSRGCQALDWKLRHKLECMPMERWLDEVGAVDNGADGVGGMVEVEDDIE
;
A
#
# COMPACT_ATOMS: atom_id res chain seq x y z
N MET A 1 57.08 42.07 59.73
CA MET A 1 56.95 41.14 58.58
C MET A 1 55.85 40.11 58.88
N LEU A 2 54.94 39.95 57.92
CA LEU A 2 54.11 38.76 57.64
C LEU A 2 52.99 38.37 58.65
N PHE A 3 51.82 39.00 58.50
CA PHE A 3 50.54 38.33 58.78
C PHE A 3 50.06 37.61 57.52
N ARG A 4 49.99 36.28 57.62
CA ARG A 4 49.65 35.34 56.55
C ARG A 4 48.14 35.40 56.30
N LYS A 5 47.69 35.99 55.18
CA LYS A 5 46.29 35.91 54.72
C LYS A 5 45.99 34.47 54.28
N LYS A 6 44.99 33.81 54.89
CA LYS A 6 44.46 32.52 54.42
C LYS A 6 43.80 32.71 53.04
N PRO A 7 44.01 31.77 52.09
CA PRO A 7 43.34 31.83 50.79
C PRO A 7 41.85 31.49 50.95
N ARG A 8 40.98 32.29 50.34
CA ARG A 8 39.56 31.96 50.15
C ARG A 8 39.49 30.81 49.14
N THR A 9 38.95 29.67 49.58
CA THR A 9 38.52 28.58 48.70
C THR A 9 37.45 29.09 47.73
N PRO A 10 37.47 28.64 46.45
CA PRO A 10 36.46 29.06 45.50
C PRO A 10 35.12 28.47 45.92
N THR A 11 34.14 29.35 46.08
CA THR A 11 32.75 28.99 46.33
C THR A 11 32.30 28.07 45.20
N ARG A 12 32.03 26.81 45.54
CA ARG A 12 31.42 25.85 44.64
C ARG A 12 30.09 26.45 44.18
N THR A 13 30.01 26.86 42.91
CA THR A 13 28.78 27.34 42.29
C THR A 13 27.73 26.25 42.48
N SER A 14 26.79 26.48 43.39
CA SER A 14 25.63 25.63 43.57
C SER A 14 24.81 25.70 42.29
N LEU A 15 24.82 24.62 41.50
CA LEU A 15 23.87 24.45 40.41
C LEU A 15 22.45 24.60 41.00
N PRO A 16 21.56 25.38 40.38
CA PRO A 16 20.19 25.54 40.87
C PRO A 16 19.51 24.16 40.98
N GLU A 17 18.97 23.85 42.16
CA GLU A 17 18.40 22.55 42.55
C GLU A 17 17.10 22.16 41.80
N ASN A 18 16.80 22.74 40.64
CA ASN A 18 15.60 22.41 39.86
C ASN A 18 15.74 22.67 38.35
N LEU A 19 16.94 22.55 37.78
CA LEU A 19 17.07 22.47 36.33
C LEU A 19 16.68 21.06 35.91
N ASP A 20 15.47 20.89 35.35
CA ASP A 20 15.17 19.72 34.54
C ASP A 20 16.27 19.65 33.46
N LEU A 21 17.06 18.57 33.48
CA LEU A 21 18.17 18.37 32.57
C LEU A 21 17.71 18.48 31.10
N PHE A 22 16.43 18.21 30.84
CA PHE A 22 15.82 18.40 29.54
C PHE A 22 15.71 19.87 29.13
N ASP A 23 15.34 20.78 30.05
CA ASP A 23 15.19 22.21 29.78
C ASP A 23 16.52 22.89 29.44
N GLY A 24 17.63 22.33 29.93
CA GLY A 24 18.99 22.78 29.58
C GLY A 24 19.49 22.34 28.20
N LEU A 25 18.81 21.41 27.52
CA LEU A 25 19.25 20.95 26.19
C LEU A 25 19.06 22.05 25.14
N PRO A 26 20.01 22.29 24.23
CA PRO A 26 19.79 23.11 23.05
C PRO A 26 18.68 22.57 22.12
N ASP A 27 17.86 23.47 21.56
CA ASP A 27 16.72 23.10 20.70
C ASP A 27 17.15 22.35 19.42
N ASP A 28 18.33 22.63 18.88
CA ASP A 28 18.91 21.94 17.73
C ASP A 28 19.25 20.47 18.03
N LEU A 29 19.77 20.16 19.21
CA LEU A 29 19.98 18.78 19.66
C LEU A 29 18.66 18.04 19.81
N VAL A 30 17.64 18.69 20.39
CA VAL A 30 16.30 18.10 20.51
C VAL A 30 15.71 17.84 19.12
N VAL A 31 15.79 18.80 18.19
CA VAL A 31 15.34 18.61 16.79
C VAL A 31 16.08 17.46 16.12
N PHE A 32 17.39 17.32 16.33
CA PHE A 32 18.16 16.21 15.78
C PHE A 32 17.66 14.84 16.31
N ILE A 33 17.44 14.74 17.62
CA ILE A 33 16.89 13.53 18.26
C ILE A 33 15.51 13.21 17.67
N LEU A 34 14.64 14.21 17.57
CA LEU A 34 13.29 14.05 17.01
C LEU A 34 13.32 13.66 15.53
N CYS A 35 14.28 14.15 14.75
CA CYS A 35 14.48 13.70 13.36
C CYS A 35 14.83 12.21 13.30
N LYS A 36 15.73 11.74 14.16
CA LYS A 36 16.13 10.33 14.23
C LYS A 36 14.95 9.45 14.63
N LEU A 37 14.26 9.84 15.70
CA LEU A 37 13.08 9.13 16.16
C LEU A 37 11.97 9.09 15.08
N GLY A 38 11.68 10.22 14.44
CA GLY A 38 10.70 10.28 13.36
C GLY A 38 11.07 9.41 12.15
N SER A 39 12.36 9.33 11.82
CA SER A 39 12.84 8.47 10.73
C SER A 39 12.72 6.98 11.07
N SER A 40 12.89 6.62 12.34
CA SER A 40 12.82 5.24 12.83
C SER A 40 11.47 4.86 13.45
N ALA A 41 10.46 5.75 13.38
CA ALA A 41 9.15 5.52 13.96
C ALA A 41 8.55 4.23 13.40
N SER A 42 8.07 3.38 14.29
CA SER A 42 7.40 2.11 14.01
C SER A 42 5.89 2.26 13.87
N SER A 43 5.34 3.36 14.39
CA SER A 43 3.92 3.68 14.36
C SER A 43 3.67 5.20 14.33
N PRO A 44 2.47 5.67 13.98
CA PRO A 44 2.11 7.09 14.12
C PRO A 44 2.21 7.61 15.57
N SER A 45 1.94 6.75 16.55
CA SER A 45 1.97 7.11 17.97
C SER A 45 3.35 7.55 18.44
N ASP A 46 4.42 7.02 17.85
CA ASP A 46 5.81 7.32 18.22
C ASP A 46 6.10 8.81 18.08
N LEU A 47 5.53 9.48 17.06
CA LEU A 47 5.66 10.93 16.88
C LEU A 47 4.55 11.70 17.60
N ILE A 48 3.32 11.20 17.55
CA ILE A 48 2.16 11.92 18.10
C ILE A 48 2.27 12.09 19.63
N ASN A 49 2.73 11.07 20.35
CA ASN A 49 2.86 11.12 21.81
C ASN A 49 3.85 12.21 22.26
N ILE A 50 4.91 12.46 21.50
CA ILE A 50 5.87 13.55 21.75
C ILE A 50 5.17 14.90 21.69
N LEU A 51 4.34 15.10 20.66
CA LEU A 51 3.62 16.35 20.46
C LEU A 51 2.66 16.66 21.60
N PHE A 52 2.22 15.64 22.34
CA PHE A 52 1.36 15.79 23.52
C PHE A 52 2.13 15.86 24.85
N THR A 53 3.45 15.64 24.86
CA THR A 53 4.23 15.57 26.10
C THR A 53 4.37 16.93 26.77
N CYS A 54 4.83 17.96 26.04
CA CYS A 54 4.95 19.32 26.57
C CYS A 54 4.94 20.36 25.45
N LYS A 55 4.74 21.64 25.79
CA LYS A 55 4.71 22.76 24.82
C LYS A 55 6.00 22.86 23.99
N ARG A 56 7.15 22.63 24.61
CA ARG A 56 8.46 22.69 23.95
C ARG A 56 8.62 21.57 22.92
N LEU A 57 8.33 20.33 23.30
CA LEU A 57 8.35 19.18 22.40
C LEU A 57 7.29 19.27 21.29
N ASN A 58 6.12 19.84 21.57
CA ASN A 58 5.13 20.14 20.55
C ASN A 58 5.69 21.08 19.47
N ARG A 59 6.27 22.22 19.90
CA ARG A 59 6.88 23.19 19.00
C ARG A 59 8.03 22.58 18.17
N LEU A 60 8.93 21.85 18.82
CA LEU A 60 10.12 21.27 18.18
C LEU A 60 9.80 20.06 17.32
N GLY A 61 8.81 19.24 17.69
CA GLY A 61 8.33 18.12 16.89
C GLY A 61 7.63 18.55 15.61
N LEU A 62 7.06 19.75 15.57
CA LEU A 62 6.51 20.38 14.37
C LEU A 62 7.54 21.19 13.57
N HIS A 63 8.82 21.15 13.96
CA HIS A 63 9.88 21.81 13.20
C HIS A 63 9.99 21.19 11.79
N PRO A 64 10.15 22.00 10.71
CA PRO A 64 10.17 21.49 9.34
C PRO A 64 11.18 20.36 9.09
N LEU A 65 12.36 20.41 9.73
CA LEU A 65 13.34 19.32 9.63
C LEU A 65 12.79 18.00 10.17
N VAL A 66 12.14 17.99 11.33
CA VAL A 66 11.54 16.77 11.93
C VAL A 66 10.47 16.21 11.00
N LEU A 67 9.55 17.07 10.56
CA LEU A 67 8.46 16.70 9.66
C LEU A 67 8.96 16.15 8.33
N SER A 68 10.03 16.72 7.77
CA SER A 68 10.64 16.27 6.51
C SER A 68 11.27 14.87 6.62
N LYS A 69 11.61 14.42 7.84
CA LYS A 69 12.31 13.17 8.12
C LYS A 69 11.42 12.03 8.64
N ALA A 70 10.15 12.30 8.95
CA ALA A 70 9.21 11.28 9.39
C ALA A 70 9.12 10.10 8.39
N GLY A 71 9.28 8.87 8.88
CA GLY A 71 9.30 7.65 8.07
C GLY A 71 7.90 7.14 7.68
N PRO A 72 7.80 6.16 6.77
CA PRO A 72 6.53 5.66 6.23
C PRO A 72 5.59 5.08 7.30
N LYS A 73 6.13 4.42 8.32
CA LYS A 73 5.32 3.83 9.39
C LYS A 73 4.71 4.89 10.32
N ALA A 74 5.27 6.10 10.38
CA ALA A 74 4.63 7.23 11.05
C ALA A 74 3.31 7.67 10.38
N PHE A 75 3.11 7.29 9.11
CA PHE A 75 1.90 7.58 8.34
C PHE A 75 0.98 6.36 8.20
N ALA A 76 1.23 5.28 8.96
CA ALA A 76 0.37 4.09 9.00
C ALA A 76 -0.91 4.31 9.81
N ILE A 77 -1.68 5.31 9.42
CA ILE A 77 -2.96 5.71 10.00
C ILE A 77 -4.03 4.71 9.57
N LYS A 78 -4.92 4.33 10.48
CA LYS A 78 -6.12 3.53 10.16
C LYS A 78 -7.25 4.45 9.69
N ALA A 79 -8.08 3.99 8.75
CA ALA A 79 -9.15 4.82 8.19
C ALA A 79 -10.13 5.35 9.26
N LYS A 80 -10.47 4.51 10.25
CA LYS A 80 -11.32 4.89 11.38
C LYS A 80 -10.74 6.02 12.26
N ASN A 81 -9.42 6.20 12.26
CA ASN A 81 -8.72 7.21 13.04
C ASN A 81 -8.47 8.49 12.21
N TRP A 82 -8.97 8.57 10.97
CA TRP A 82 -8.84 9.77 10.16
C TRP A 82 -9.61 10.94 10.80
N SER A 83 -8.91 12.07 10.96
CA SER A 83 -9.41 13.28 11.61
C SER A 83 -8.70 14.52 11.06
N GLU A 84 -9.26 15.70 11.31
CA GLU A 84 -8.67 16.99 10.88
C GLU A 84 -7.23 17.20 11.40
N PRO A 85 -6.89 16.88 12.66
CA PRO A 85 -5.50 16.98 13.13
C PRO A 85 -4.53 16.05 12.36
N VAL A 86 -4.97 14.83 12.02
CA VAL A 86 -4.16 13.88 11.23
C VAL A 86 -3.97 14.40 9.80
N HIS A 87 -5.02 14.93 9.18
CA HIS A 87 -4.93 15.56 7.87
C HIS A 87 -3.96 16.76 7.89
N ARG A 88 -4.07 17.62 8.90
CA ARG A 88 -3.18 18.77 9.10
C ARG A 88 -1.73 18.32 9.28
N PHE A 89 -1.47 17.28 10.08
CA PHE A 89 -0.13 16.74 10.28
C PHE A 89 0.48 16.22 8.97
N LEU A 90 -0.26 15.44 8.18
CA LEU A 90 0.18 14.97 6.86
C LEU A 90 0.47 16.14 5.91
N LYS A 91 -0.38 17.18 5.92
CA LYS A 91 -0.20 18.39 5.12
C LYS A 91 1.07 19.15 5.52
N LEU A 92 1.34 19.29 6.82
CA LEU A 92 2.57 19.92 7.33
C LEU A 92 3.80 19.13 6.89
N CYS A 93 3.79 17.79 7.00
CA CYS A 93 4.89 16.95 6.52
C CYS A 93 5.12 17.10 5.02
N ALA A 94 4.06 17.04 4.20
CA ALA A 94 4.16 17.23 2.76
C ALA A 94 4.68 18.62 2.37
N ASN A 95 4.28 19.67 3.10
CA ASN A 95 4.77 21.03 2.91
C ASN A 95 6.24 21.18 3.30
N ALA A 96 6.68 20.51 4.37
CA ALA A 96 8.08 20.41 4.79
C ALA A 96 8.96 19.57 3.83
N GLY A 97 8.39 19.04 2.74
CA GLY A 97 9.12 18.29 1.72
C GLY A 97 9.21 16.79 1.99
N ASN A 98 8.46 16.25 2.94
CA ASN A 98 8.37 14.82 3.16
C ASN A 98 7.73 14.13 1.95
N VAL A 99 8.51 13.28 1.29
CA VAL A 99 8.15 12.57 0.05
C VAL A 99 7.03 11.57 0.31
N GLU A 100 7.13 10.85 1.42
CA GLU A 100 6.17 9.80 1.79
C GLU A 100 4.83 10.40 2.24
N ALA A 101 4.85 11.48 3.02
CA ALA A 101 3.64 12.22 3.35
C ALA A 101 2.95 12.79 2.10
N SER A 102 3.72 13.29 1.14
CA SER A 102 3.19 13.78 -0.14
C SER A 102 2.51 12.66 -0.92
N TYR A 103 3.14 11.48 -0.99
CA TYR A 103 2.54 10.31 -1.61
C TYR A 103 1.27 9.84 -0.89
N THR A 104 1.35 9.64 0.43
CA THR A 104 0.23 9.17 1.26
C THR A 104 -0.97 10.12 1.18
N LEU A 105 -0.76 11.43 1.38
CA LEU A 105 -1.82 12.42 1.26
C LEU A 105 -2.36 12.52 -0.18
N GLY A 106 -1.49 12.36 -1.18
CA GLY A 106 -1.87 12.35 -2.59
C GLY A 106 -2.83 11.21 -2.93
N MET A 107 -2.51 9.98 -2.51
CA MET A 107 -3.37 8.80 -2.69
C MET A 107 -4.72 8.97 -1.99
N ILE A 108 -4.73 9.46 -0.74
CA ILE A 108 -5.97 9.69 0.02
C ILE A 108 -6.83 10.75 -0.68
N ARG A 109 -6.26 11.89 -1.07
CA ARG A 109 -7.00 12.95 -1.78
C ARG A 109 -7.55 12.47 -3.11
N PHE A 110 -6.78 11.68 -3.84
CA PHE A 110 -7.18 11.17 -5.15
C PHE A 110 -8.37 10.21 -5.05
N TYR A 111 -8.27 9.18 -4.20
CA TYR A 111 -9.27 8.12 -4.12
C TYR A 111 -10.39 8.42 -3.13
N CYS A 112 -10.06 8.82 -1.89
CA CYS A 112 -11.06 8.95 -0.82
C CYS A 112 -11.87 10.25 -0.89
N PHE A 113 -11.23 11.36 -1.25
CA PHE A 113 -11.88 12.67 -1.31
C PHE A 113 -12.24 13.13 -2.73
N GLN A 114 -11.99 12.27 -3.73
CA GLN A 114 -12.28 12.54 -5.14
C GLN A 114 -11.63 13.84 -5.68
N ASN A 115 -10.64 14.39 -4.96
CA ASN A 115 -9.87 15.56 -5.37
C ASN A 115 -8.68 15.10 -6.22
N ARG A 116 -9.03 14.63 -7.42
CA ARG A 116 -8.10 13.95 -8.36
C ARG A 116 -6.93 14.85 -8.74
N GLY A 117 -7.19 16.12 -9.08
CA GLY A 117 -6.15 17.09 -9.44
C GLY A 117 -5.14 17.34 -8.32
N SER A 118 -5.61 17.63 -7.10
CA SER A 118 -4.72 17.82 -5.96
C SER A 118 -3.98 16.53 -5.57
N GLY A 119 -4.66 15.38 -5.63
CA GLY A 119 -4.06 14.09 -5.33
C GLY A 119 -2.94 13.73 -6.31
N ALA A 120 -3.18 13.88 -7.61
CA ALA A 120 -2.19 13.65 -8.66
C ALA A 120 -1.00 14.61 -8.54
N SER A 121 -1.23 15.89 -8.23
CA SER A 121 -0.16 16.88 -8.02
C SER A 121 0.76 16.50 -6.85
N LEU A 122 0.20 16.04 -5.72
CA LEU A 122 1.00 15.59 -4.57
C LEU A 122 1.79 14.30 -4.87
N MET A 123 1.19 13.35 -5.59
CA MET A 123 1.91 12.17 -6.06
C MET A 123 3.02 12.55 -7.06
N ALA A 124 2.79 13.51 -7.94
CA ALA A 124 3.79 14.02 -8.88
C ALA A 124 4.96 14.67 -8.13
N LYS A 125 4.69 15.45 -7.07
CA LYS A 125 5.73 16.01 -6.19
C LYS A 125 6.60 14.90 -5.58
N ALA A 126 6.01 13.81 -5.10
CA ALA A 126 6.75 12.66 -4.60
C ALA A 126 7.55 11.96 -5.72
N ALA A 127 6.93 11.75 -6.88
CA ALA A 127 7.55 11.13 -8.06
C ALA A 127 8.76 11.92 -8.58
N MET A 128 8.72 13.27 -8.56
CA MET A 128 9.87 14.12 -8.90
C MET A 128 11.08 13.87 -8.00
N LYS A 129 10.85 13.45 -6.75
CA LYS A 129 11.89 13.03 -5.79
C LYS A 129 12.23 11.54 -5.88
N SER A 130 11.94 10.90 -7.02
CA SER A 130 12.22 9.49 -7.28
C SER A 130 11.52 8.53 -6.30
N HIS A 131 10.31 8.89 -5.87
CA HIS A 131 9.48 7.98 -5.09
C HIS A 131 8.85 6.92 -5.99
N ALA A 132 9.39 5.69 -5.94
CA ALA A 132 8.98 4.61 -6.82
C ALA A 132 7.48 4.23 -6.69
N PRO A 133 6.88 4.14 -5.48
CA PRO A 133 5.44 3.90 -5.34
C PRO A 133 4.57 5.01 -5.94
N ALA A 134 4.99 6.28 -5.84
CA ALA A 134 4.25 7.38 -6.45
C ALA A 134 4.31 7.32 -7.98
N LEU A 135 5.49 7.04 -8.55
CA LEU A 135 5.66 6.83 -9.99
C LEU A 135 4.75 5.70 -10.49
N TYR A 136 4.71 4.56 -9.78
CA TYR A 136 3.85 3.45 -10.16
C TYR A 136 2.36 3.77 -10.03
N SER A 137 1.94 4.47 -8.97
CA SER A 137 0.55 4.92 -8.82
C SER A 137 0.12 5.86 -9.94
N LEU A 138 0.98 6.80 -10.34
CA LEU A 138 0.73 7.66 -11.50
C LEU A 138 0.69 6.85 -12.81
N ALA A 139 1.54 5.83 -12.97
CA ALA A 139 1.48 4.95 -14.14
C ALA A 139 0.13 4.23 -14.26
N VAL A 140 -0.37 3.67 -13.15
CA VAL A 140 -1.68 3.02 -13.08
C VAL A 140 -2.80 4.00 -13.45
N ILE A 141 -2.73 5.23 -12.95
CA ILE A 141 -3.66 6.32 -13.30
C ILE A 141 -3.64 6.56 -14.82
N GLN A 142 -2.46 6.68 -15.43
CA GLN A 142 -2.32 6.91 -16.88
C GLN A 142 -2.83 5.73 -17.73
N PHE A 143 -2.60 4.49 -17.30
CA PHE A 143 -3.10 3.31 -18.02
C PHE A 143 -4.62 3.19 -17.99
N ASN A 144 -5.24 3.60 -16.88
CA ASN A 144 -6.67 3.49 -16.69
C ASN A 144 -7.42 4.74 -17.14
N GLY A 145 -6.74 5.89 -17.25
CA GLY A 145 -7.38 7.20 -17.44
C GLY A 145 -8.14 7.59 -16.18
N SER A 146 -7.56 7.31 -15.01
CA SER A 146 -8.14 7.70 -13.72
C SER A 146 -7.84 9.20 -13.50
N GLY A 147 -8.82 10.08 -13.46
CA GLY A 147 -8.49 11.52 -13.33
C GLY A 147 -9.59 12.46 -13.80
N GLY A 148 -10.34 12.02 -14.80
CA GLY A 148 -11.49 12.70 -15.36
C GLY A 148 -12.30 11.71 -16.19
N SER A 149 -11.97 11.57 -17.46
CA SER A 149 -12.70 10.72 -18.41
C SER A 149 -11.84 9.61 -19.02
N LYS A 150 -12.47 8.70 -19.79
CA LYS A 150 -11.77 7.61 -20.49
C LYS A 150 -10.71 8.11 -21.48
N SER A 151 -10.83 9.34 -22.01
CA SER A 151 -9.85 9.94 -22.93
C SER A 151 -8.56 10.37 -22.25
N ASP A 152 -8.51 10.40 -20.92
CA ASP A 152 -7.29 10.76 -20.16
C ASP A 152 -6.25 9.61 -20.15
N LYS A 153 -6.55 8.48 -20.79
CA LYS A 153 -5.61 7.37 -20.93
C LYS A 153 -4.42 7.80 -21.77
N ASN A 154 -3.23 7.73 -21.18
CA ASN A 154 -1.98 7.91 -21.90
C ASN A 154 -1.05 6.72 -21.63
N LEU A 155 -1.12 5.72 -22.52
CA LEU A 155 -0.38 4.47 -22.34
C LEU A 155 1.13 4.68 -22.40
N GLN A 156 1.61 5.58 -23.27
CA GLN A 156 3.04 5.90 -23.40
C GLN A 156 3.57 6.56 -22.12
N ALA A 157 2.83 7.52 -21.56
CA ALA A 157 3.17 8.12 -20.27
C ALA A 157 3.16 7.08 -19.14
N GLY A 158 2.17 6.18 -19.13
CA GLY A 158 2.10 5.05 -18.20
C GLY A 158 3.34 4.16 -18.26
N VAL A 159 3.76 3.76 -19.47
CA VAL A 159 4.98 2.96 -19.68
C VAL A 159 6.22 3.71 -19.19
N ALA A 160 6.36 4.99 -19.52
CA ALA A 160 7.52 5.79 -19.10
C ALA A 160 7.63 5.89 -17.57
N LEU A 161 6.50 6.12 -16.88
CA LEU A 161 6.44 6.14 -15.42
C LEU A 161 6.75 4.76 -14.82
N CYS A 162 6.23 3.68 -15.41
CA CYS A 162 6.55 2.31 -15.01
C CYS A 162 8.03 1.99 -15.18
N ALA A 163 8.64 2.37 -16.30
CA ALA A 163 10.07 2.19 -16.53
C ALA A 163 10.92 2.91 -15.48
N ARG A 164 10.56 4.15 -15.14
CA ARG A 164 11.25 4.91 -14.10
C ARG A 164 11.07 4.28 -12.71
N ALA A 165 9.87 3.84 -12.36
CA ALA A 165 9.62 3.13 -11.09
C ALA A 165 10.38 1.78 -11.02
N ALA A 166 10.41 1.03 -12.11
CA ALA A 166 11.12 -0.25 -12.24
C ALA A 166 12.63 -0.09 -12.09
N PHE A 167 13.20 0.97 -12.68
CA PHE A 167 14.60 1.35 -12.51
C PHE A 167 14.94 1.62 -11.03
N LEU A 168 14.04 2.26 -10.30
CA LEU A 168 14.15 2.52 -8.86
C LEU A 168 13.84 1.30 -7.97
N GLY A 169 13.66 0.11 -8.57
CA GLY A 169 13.47 -1.14 -7.85
C GLY A 169 12.02 -1.52 -7.56
N HIS A 170 11.01 -0.79 -8.05
CA HIS A 170 9.61 -1.15 -7.83
C HIS A 170 9.23 -2.40 -8.64
N VAL A 171 9.03 -3.52 -7.93
CA VAL A 171 8.81 -4.84 -8.54
C VAL A 171 7.53 -4.89 -9.38
N ASP A 172 6.43 -4.30 -8.91
CA ASP A 172 5.17 -4.34 -9.68
C ASP A 172 5.23 -3.49 -10.94
N ALA A 173 5.97 -2.38 -10.92
CA ALA A 173 6.18 -1.54 -12.10
C ALA A 173 7.05 -2.27 -13.13
N LEU A 174 8.07 -3.02 -12.67
CA LEU A 174 8.88 -3.88 -13.52
C LEU A 174 8.06 -4.97 -14.19
N ARG A 175 7.13 -5.58 -13.45
CA ARG A 175 6.19 -6.57 -13.98
C ARG A 175 5.25 -5.96 -15.02
N GLU A 176 4.67 -4.81 -14.71
CA GLU A 176 3.78 -4.09 -15.64
C GLU A 176 4.53 -3.72 -16.93
N LEU A 177 5.78 -3.24 -16.83
CA LEU A 177 6.63 -2.95 -17.99
C LEU A 177 6.90 -4.20 -18.84
N GLY A 178 7.18 -5.34 -18.19
CA GLY A 178 7.36 -6.62 -18.86
C GLY A 178 6.14 -7.07 -19.67
N HIS A 179 4.93 -6.82 -19.15
CA HIS A 179 3.69 -7.06 -19.90
C HIS A 179 3.48 -6.03 -21.02
N CYS A 180 3.75 -4.74 -20.78
CA CYS A 180 3.62 -3.71 -21.81
C CYS A 180 4.47 -4.02 -23.04
N LEU A 181 5.71 -4.48 -22.83
CA LEU A 181 6.60 -4.89 -23.93
C LEU A 181 6.14 -6.19 -24.62
N GLN A 182 5.59 -7.16 -23.90
CA GLN A 182 5.07 -8.38 -24.53
C GLN A 182 3.87 -8.12 -25.42
N ASP A 183 2.97 -7.23 -25.00
CA ASP A 183 1.70 -7.01 -25.68
C ASP A 183 1.75 -5.82 -26.66
N GLY A 184 2.83 -5.04 -26.67
CA GLY A 184 2.87 -3.76 -27.39
C GLY A 184 1.95 -2.69 -26.77
N TYR A 185 1.65 -2.80 -25.47
CA TYR A 185 0.70 -1.92 -24.78
C TYR A 185 1.37 -0.62 -24.34
N GLY A 186 1.21 0.45 -25.12
CA GLY A 186 1.82 1.76 -24.85
C GLY A 186 3.32 1.85 -25.18
N ALA A 187 3.90 0.78 -25.74
CA ALA A 187 5.29 0.69 -26.16
C ALA A 187 5.40 -0.19 -27.41
N ARG A 188 6.52 -0.07 -28.14
CA ARG A 188 6.82 -1.03 -29.21
C ARG A 188 6.95 -2.43 -28.62
N GLN A 189 6.28 -3.40 -29.24
CA GLN A 189 6.33 -4.79 -28.81
C GLN A 189 7.76 -5.33 -28.87
N ASN A 190 8.20 -5.95 -27.78
CA ASN A 190 9.45 -6.69 -27.66
C ASN A 190 9.24 -7.84 -26.66
N VAL A 191 8.79 -8.98 -27.18
CA VAL A 191 8.44 -10.17 -26.38
C VAL A 191 9.65 -10.68 -25.59
N ALA A 192 10.83 -10.73 -26.20
CA ALA A 192 12.05 -11.24 -25.57
C ALA A 192 12.43 -10.39 -24.34
N GLN A 193 12.46 -9.06 -24.50
CA GLN A 193 12.76 -8.16 -23.39
C GLN A 193 11.66 -8.20 -22.33
N GLY A 194 10.39 -8.22 -22.73
CA GLY A 194 9.28 -8.30 -21.78
C GLY A 194 9.34 -9.54 -20.90
N ARG A 195 9.64 -10.72 -21.47
CA ARG A 195 9.86 -11.96 -20.71
C ARG A 195 11.04 -11.86 -19.75
N ARG A 196 12.16 -11.28 -20.18
CA ARG A 196 13.33 -11.05 -19.30
C ARG A 196 12.97 -10.18 -18.09
N LEU A 197 12.21 -9.10 -18.28
CA LEU A 197 11.77 -8.25 -17.16
C LEU A 197 10.82 -8.97 -16.21
N LEU A 198 9.93 -9.84 -16.70
CA LEU A 198 9.06 -10.64 -15.83
C LEU A 198 9.86 -11.63 -14.95
N VAL A 199 10.86 -12.30 -15.52
CA VAL A 199 11.77 -13.18 -14.76
C VAL A 199 12.54 -12.35 -13.72
N GLN A 200 13.04 -11.18 -14.11
CA GLN A 200 13.72 -10.26 -13.19
C GLN A 200 12.81 -9.79 -12.05
N ALA A 201 11.53 -9.53 -12.31
CA ALA A 201 10.57 -9.15 -11.27
C ALA A 201 10.38 -10.27 -10.25
N ASN A 202 10.24 -11.52 -10.69
CA ASN A 202 10.12 -12.67 -9.80
C ASN A 202 11.42 -12.91 -9.00
N ALA A 203 12.59 -12.73 -9.62
CA ALA A 203 13.87 -12.85 -8.93
C ALA A 203 14.04 -11.78 -7.83
N ARG A 204 13.68 -10.52 -8.11
CA ARG A 204 13.72 -9.42 -7.12
C ARG A 204 12.74 -9.65 -5.97
N GLU A 205 11.54 -10.16 -6.27
CA GLU A 205 10.53 -10.53 -5.27
C GLU A 205 11.07 -11.62 -4.32
N LEU A 206 11.63 -12.70 -4.87
CA LEU A 206 12.24 -13.78 -4.09
C LEU A 206 13.40 -13.29 -3.23
N ALA A 207 14.31 -12.49 -3.81
CA ALA A 207 15.46 -11.93 -3.08
C ALA A 207 15.03 -11.06 -1.88
N SER A 208 13.95 -10.28 -2.04
CA SER A 208 13.40 -9.45 -0.95
C SER A 208 12.93 -10.32 0.23
N VAL A 209 12.29 -11.45 -0.06
CA VAL A 209 11.81 -12.38 0.97
C VAL A 209 12.94 -13.13 1.65
N VAL A 210 13.92 -13.64 0.88
CA VAL A 210 15.10 -14.32 1.46
C VAL A 210 15.84 -13.40 2.42
N ARG A 211 16.12 -12.15 2.01
CA ARG A 211 16.78 -11.15 2.86
C ARG A 211 16.02 -10.87 4.17
N SER A 212 14.69 -10.91 4.11
CA SER A 212 13.85 -10.67 5.29
C SER A 212 13.92 -11.84 6.30
N ARG A 213 14.18 -13.06 5.84
CA ARG A 213 14.39 -14.26 6.69
C ARG A 213 15.80 -14.34 7.29
N SER A 214 16.80 -13.71 6.66
CA SER A 214 18.19 -13.71 7.11
C SER A 214 18.49 -12.71 8.24
N SER A 215 17.54 -11.85 8.63
CA SER A 215 17.73 -10.90 9.72
C SER A 215 17.86 -11.61 11.09
N PRO A 216 18.85 -11.26 11.95
CA PRO A 216 19.13 -11.97 13.19
C PRO A 216 17.98 -11.97 14.23
N THR A 217 17.00 -11.08 14.07
CA THR A 217 15.84 -10.96 14.96
C THR A 217 14.92 -12.17 14.97
N TRP A 218 15.05 -13.10 14.01
CA TRP A 218 14.27 -14.34 13.96
C TRP A 218 15.01 -15.58 14.49
N ARG A 219 16.25 -15.45 14.99
CA ARG A 219 16.96 -16.56 15.66
C ARG A 219 16.65 -16.59 17.15
N ARG A 220 15.46 -17.06 17.52
CA ARG A 220 15.25 -17.75 18.80
C ARG A 220 14.80 -19.18 18.50
N PRO A 221 15.63 -20.20 18.77
CA PRO A 221 15.17 -21.58 18.76
C PRO A 221 14.52 -21.86 20.11
N HIS A 222 13.19 -21.91 20.16
CA HIS A 222 12.51 -22.66 21.22
C HIS A 222 12.01 -23.97 20.65
N GLN A 223 12.48 -25.03 21.30
CA GLN A 223 12.21 -26.45 21.07
C GLN A 223 10.73 -26.77 21.25
N ASN A 224 10.31 -27.83 20.55
CA ASN A 224 9.15 -28.68 20.79
C ASN A 224 7.83 -27.97 21.11
N ASP A 225 7.00 -27.82 20.07
CA ASP A 225 5.59 -28.12 20.21
C ASP A 225 5.04 -28.62 18.87
N SER A 226 4.84 -29.93 18.82
CA SER A 226 3.93 -30.58 17.88
C SER A 226 2.50 -30.13 18.20
N LEU A 227 2.04 -29.07 17.54
CA LEU A 227 0.61 -28.72 17.47
C LEU A 227 0.08 -28.86 16.04
N PRO A 228 -1.14 -29.40 15.87
CA PRO A 228 -1.75 -29.56 14.55
C PRO A 228 -2.15 -28.20 13.98
N CYS A 229 -1.90 -28.04 12.68
CA CYS A 229 -2.22 -26.86 11.90
C CYS A 229 -3.75 -26.64 11.84
N SER A 230 -4.28 -25.84 12.77
CA SER A 230 -5.66 -25.38 12.75
C SER A 230 -5.77 -24.01 12.09
N THR A 231 -6.40 -24.01 10.91
CA THR A 231 -7.20 -22.94 10.30
C THR A 231 -6.58 -21.54 10.17
N GLY A 232 -5.87 -21.35 9.06
CA GLY A 232 -5.70 -20.06 8.37
C GLY A 232 -5.18 -20.35 6.96
N PRO A 233 -5.67 -19.71 5.89
CA PRO A 233 -5.28 -20.06 4.53
C PRO A 233 -3.79 -19.78 4.35
N CYS A 234 -2.98 -20.83 4.30
CA CYS A 234 -1.59 -20.76 3.92
C CYS A 234 -1.54 -20.29 2.46
N CYS A 235 -1.35 -18.98 2.25
CA CYS A 235 -1.16 -18.40 0.93
C CYS A 235 0.13 -18.98 0.31
N GLY A 236 -0.02 -19.99 -0.56
CA GLY A 236 1.07 -20.55 -1.33
C GLY A 236 1.66 -19.50 -2.27
N GLY A 237 2.89 -19.05 -1.98
CA GLY A 237 3.62 -18.13 -2.86
C GLY A 237 4.13 -18.82 -4.13
N LEU A 238 4.80 -18.07 -5.00
CA LEU A 238 5.31 -18.48 -6.34
C LEU A 238 6.09 -19.81 -6.41
N LEU A 239 6.54 -20.33 -5.27
CA LEU A 239 7.33 -21.54 -5.15
C LEU A 239 6.69 -22.57 -4.22
N SER A 240 5.42 -22.42 -3.81
CA SER A 240 4.72 -23.43 -3.02
C SER A 240 4.71 -24.78 -3.73
N ASP A 241 4.53 -24.75 -5.06
CA ASP A 241 4.60 -25.91 -5.95
C ASP A 241 6.02 -26.55 -5.96
N PHE A 242 7.04 -25.82 -5.52
CA PHE A 242 8.43 -26.24 -5.35
C PHE A 242 8.88 -26.25 -3.86
N GLY A 243 7.94 -26.25 -2.92
CA GLY A 243 8.21 -26.29 -1.47
C GLY A 243 8.75 -25.01 -0.83
N CYS A 244 8.85 -23.88 -1.54
CA CYS A 244 9.29 -22.61 -0.95
C CYS A 244 8.10 -21.65 -0.74
N ASN A 245 7.72 -21.45 0.52
CA ASN A 245 6.73 -20.43 0.88
C ASN A 245 7.38 -19.04 0.91
N VAL A 246 6.95 -18.17 0.01
CA VAL A 246 7.36 -16.77 -0.10
C VAL A 246 6.24 -15.91 0.51
N PRO A 247 6.38 -15.40 1.75
CA PRO A 247 5.35 -14.54 2.35
C PRO A 247 5.04 -13.34 1.45
N ALA A 248 3.75 -12.96 1.43
CA ALA A 248 3.29 -11.79 0.70
C ALA A 248 4.04 -10.54 1.21
N ALA A 249 4.52 -9.71 0.29
CA ALA A 249 5.13 -8.43 0.65
C ALA A 249 4.14 -7.59 1.46
N GLU A 250 4.62 -6.92 2.50
CA GLU A 250 3.74 -6.06 3.30
C GLU A 250 3.20 -4.92 2.43
N ALA A 251 1.88 -4.80 2.35
CA ALA A 251 1.23 -3.73 1.62
C ALA A 251 1.65 -2.36 2.19
N HIS A 252 1.84 -1.40 1.30
CA HIS A 252 2.14 -0.03 1.68
C HIS A 252 1.06 0.52 2.63
N PRO A 253 1.39 1.28 3.69
CA PRO A 253 0.40 1.72 4.68
C PRO A 253 -0.81 2.44 4.07
N VAL A 254 -0.60 3.28 3.06
CA VAL A 254 -1.70 3.94 2.35
C VAL A 254 -2.65 2.99 1.63
N ASN A 255 -2.18 1.87 1.09
CA ASN A 255 -3.05 0.88 0.44
C ASN A 255 -3.99 0.23 1.45
N ARG A 256 -3.47 -0.06 2.66
CA ARG A 256 -4.27 -0.53 3.78
C ARG A 256 -5.31 0.51 4.19
N PHE A 257 -4.92 1.77 4.29
CA PHE A 257 -5.84 2.87 4.56
C PHE A 257 -6.97 2.95 3.52
N LEU A 258 -6.65 2.89 2.22
CA LEU A 258 -7.66 2.93 1.15
C LEU A 258 -8.64 1.77 1.25
N LYS A 259 -8.14 0.55 1.48
CA LYS A 259 -8.97 -0.63 1.69
C LYS A 259 -9.94 -0.43 2.86
N GLU A 260 -9.40 -0.08 4.03
CA GLU A 260 -10.20 0.18 5.24
C GLU A 260 -11.22 1.31 5.00
N TRP A 261 -10.86 2.35 4.25
CA TRP A 261 -11.74 3.49 3.96
C TRP A 261 -13.00 3.08 3.19
N PHE A 262 -12.85 2.28 2.14
CA PHE A 262 -13.97 1.84 1.31
C PHE A 262 -14.74 0.66 1.91
N GLU A 263 -14.11 -0.15 2.77
CA GLU A 263 -14.80 -1.23 3.51
C GLU A 263 -15.62 -0.70 4.71
N SER A 264 -15.24 0.42 5.33
CA SER A 264 -15.82 0.89 6.61
C SER A 264 -17.09 1.76 6.50
N SER A 265 -17.88 1.63 5.44
CA SER A 265 -19.09 2.45 5.15
C SER A 265 -18.86 3.98 5.05
N ARG A 266 -17.69 4.52 5.44
CA ARG A 266 -17.28 5.93 5.26
C ARG A 266 -17.00 6.27 3.80
N GLY A 267 -16.60 5.28 3.02
CA GLY A 267 -16.30 5.42 1.59
C GLY A 267 -17.49 5.15 0.68
N GLY A 268 -18.73 5.32 1.17
CA GLY A 268 -19.99 5.03 0.49
C GLY A 268 -19.82 4.89 -1.01
N LEU A 269 -19.63 3.66 -1.48
CA LEU A 269 -19.47 3.38 -2.90
C LEU A 269 -20.84 3.67 -3.49
N GLY A 270 -20.97 4.82 -4.17
CA GLY A 270 -22.10 5.05 -5.06
C GLY A 270 -22.28 3.79 -5.89
N GLN A 271 -23.51 3.31 -6.01
CA GLN A 271 -23.80 2.02 -6.63
C GLN A 271 -23.01 1.89 -7.94
N GLU A 272 -22.20 0.81 -8.00
CA GLU A 272 -21.34 0.32 -9.10
C GLU A 272 -19.80 0.49 -9.02
N LEU A 273 -19.21 1.33 -8.15
CA LEU A 273 -17.74 1.43 -8.12
C LEU A 273 -17.09 0.26 -7.37
N ARG A 274 -16.15 -0.44 -8.01
CA ARG A 274 -15.53 -1.65 -7.45
C ARG A 274 -14.11 -1.41 -6.95
N LEU A 275 -13.75 -2.13 -5.89
CA LEU A 275 -12.36 -2.24 -5.44
C LEU A 275 -11.56 -3.17 -6.33
N CYS A 276 -10.25 -2.92 -6.45
CA CYS A 276 -9.34 -3.89 -7.03
C CYS A 276 -9.34 -5.17 -6.19
N SER A 277 -9.52 -6.33 -6.84
CA SER A 277 -9.64 -7.62 -6.17
C SER A 277 -8.35 -8.12 -5.52
N HIS A 278 -7.19 -7.50 -5.82
CA HIS A 278 -5.97 -7.77 -5.08
C HIS A 278 -6.04 -7.12 -3.69
N GLY A 279 -6.14 -7.96 -2.65
CA GLY A 279 -6.36 -7.53 -1.27
C GLY A 279 -5.31 -6.57 -0.67
N GLY A 280 -4.12 -6.48 -1.26
CA GLY A 280 -3.05 -5.53 -0.85
C GLY A 280 -3.07 -4.18 -1.59
N CYS A 281 -3.99 -3.97 -2.54
CA CYS A 281 -4.04 -2.77 -3.37
C CYS A 281 -4.87 -1.63 -2.76
N GLY A 282 -6.12 -1.90 -2.38
CA GLY A 282 -7.05 -0.92 -1.82
C GLY A 282 -7.55 0.16 -2.79
N ARG A 283 -7.09 0.21 -4.05
CA ARG A 283 -7.60 1.17 -5.05
C ARG A 283 -9.03 0.85 -5.44
N VAL A 284 -9.84 1.90 -5.57
CA VAL A 284 -11.21 1.85 -6.08
C VAL A 284 -11.26 2.38 -7.51
N GLU A 285 -12.19 1.87 -8.31
CA GLU A 285 -12.58 2.48 -9.58
C GLU A 285 -12.98 3.95 -9.36
N THR A 286 -12.56 4.83 -10.28
CA THR A 286 -12.96 6.24 -10.30
C THR A 286 -14.12 6.50 -11.23
N ARG A 287 -14.46 5.52 -12.08
CA ARG A 287 -15.64 5.46 -12.96
C ARG A 287 -16.08 3.99 -13.10
N SER A 288 -17.35 3.74 -13.39
CA SER A 288 -17.86 2.37 -13.58
C SER A 288 -17.08 1.64 -14.68
N HIS A 289 -16.76 0.37 -14.41
CA HIS A 289 -16.06 -0.53 -15.33
C HIS A 289 -14.68 -0.05 -15.81
N GLU A 290 -13.99 0.74 -14.98
CA GLU A 290 -12.63 1.18 -15.26
C GLU A 290 -11.60 0.05 -15.20
N PHE A 291 -11.74 -0.85 -14.23
CA PHE A 291 -10.77 -1.90 -13.98
C PHE A 291 -11.00 -3.10 -14.91
N ARG A 292 -9.89 -3.73 -15.31
CA ARG A 292 -9.93 -4.90 -16.20
C ARG A 292 -10.47 -6.09 -15.44
N ARG A 293 -11.46 -6.78 -15.99
CA ARG A 293 -11.96 -8.03 -15.42
C ARG A 293 -11.03 -9.19 -15.79
N CYS A 294 -11.00 -10.23 -14.96
CA CYS A 294 -10.37 -11.48 -15.34
C CYS A 294 -11.06 -12.03 -16.61
N SER A 295 -10.27 -12.34 -17.64
CA SER A 295 -10.81 -12.81 -18.92
C SER A 295 -11.42 -14.21 -18.86
N VAL A 296 -11.10 -15.00 -17.82
CA VAL A 296 -11.62 -16.37 -17.67
C VAL A 296 -12.95 -16.35 -16.91
N CYS A 297 -12.97 -15.84 -15.68
CA CYS A 297 -14.17 -15.90 -14.84
C CYS A 297 -15.05 -14.65 -14.92
N GLY A 298 -14.55 -13.49 -15.36
CA GLY A 298 -15.29 -12.23 -15.36
C GLY A 298 -15.64 -11.63 -13.98
N LYS A 299 -15.44 -12.37 -12.87
CA LYS A 299 -15.90 -12.01 -11.51
C LYS A 299 -15.01 -11.00 -10.78
N VAL A 300 -13.70 -11.11 -10.96
CA VAL A 300 -12.71 -10.23 -10.29
C VAL A 300 -12.21 -9.14 -11.23
N ASN A 301 -11.77 -8.02 -10.68
CA ASN A 301 -11.33 -6.84 -11.43
C ASN A 301 -10.03 -6.24 -10.86
N TYR A 302 -9.15 -5.78 -11.76
CA TYR A 302 -7.80 -5.34 -11.41
C TYR A 302 -7.48 -3.97 -11.98
N CYS A 303 -6.85 -3.11 -11.15
CA CYS A 303 -6.39 -1.80 -11.59
C CYS A 303 -5.11 -1.87 -12.45
N SER A 304 -4.40 -3.00 -12.46
CA SER A 304 -3.13 -3.21 -13.17
C SER A 304 -2.89 -4.70 -13.41
N ARG A 305 -2.07 -5.05 -14.40
CA ARG A 305 -1.63 -6.44 -14.59
C ARG A 305 -0.77 -6.93 -13.42
N GLY A 306 -0.02 -6.03 -12.78
CA GLY A 306 0.70 -6.29 -11.54
C GLY A 306 -0.22 -6.80 -10.42
N CYS A 307 -1.35 -6.13 -10.19
CA CYS A 307 -2.35 -6.58 -9.20
C CYS A 307 -2.99 -7.92 -9.60
N GLN A 308 -3.31 -8.12 -10.88
CA GLN A 308 -3.83 -9.40 -11.37
C GLN A 308 -2.84 -10.53 -11.11
N ALA A 309 -1.56 -10.33 -11.44
CA ALA A 309 -0.52 -11.34 -11.25
C ALA A 309 -0.30 -11.67 -9.76
N LEU A 310 -0.36 -10.68 -8.87
CA LEU A 310 -0.24 -10.89 -7.43
C LEU A 310 -1.44 -11.66 -6.87
N ASP A 311 -2.66 -11.27 -7.23
CA ASP A 311 -3.87 -11.97 -6.78
C ASP A 311 -3.97 -13.39 -7.34
N TRP A 312 -3.58 -13.60 -8.60
CA TRP A 312 -3.47 -14.92 -9.23
C TRP A 312 -2.56 -15.85 -8.43
N LYS A 313 -1.37 -15.37 -8.05
CA LYS A 313 -0.41 -16.12 -7.25
C LYS A 313 -0.95 -16.46 -5.86
N LEU A 314 -1.65 -15.53 -5.22
CA LEU A 314 -2.02 -15.66 -3.80
C LEU A 314 -3.29 -16.46 -3.56
N ARG A 315 -4.29 -16.34 -4.44
CA ARG A 315 -5.60 -17.00 -4.24
C ARG A 315 -6.33 -17.31 -5.54
N HIS A 316 -6.32 -16.39 -6.51
CA HIS A 316 -7.32 -16.42 -7.58
C HIS A 316 -7.13 -17.61 -8.52
N LYS A 317 -5.90 -18.13 -8.69
CA LYS A 317 -5.62 -19.35 -9.48
C LYS A 317 -6.48 -20.55 -9.04
N LEU A 318 -6.79 -20.67 -7.75
CA LEU A 318 -7.58 -21.78 -7.19
C LEU A 318 -9.10 -21.54 -7.29
N GLU A 319 -9.53 -20.28 -7.39
CA GLU A 319 -10.94 -19.87 -7.38
C GLU A 319 -11.48 -19.58 -8.80
N CYS A 320 -10.60 -19.49 -9.80
CA CYS A 320 -10.96 -19.03 -11.14
C CYS A 320 -11.64 -20.14 -11.96
N MET A 321 -12.95 -20.00 -12.18
CA MET A 321 -13.74 -20.89 -13.04
C MET A 321 -14.44 -20.10 -14.15
N PRO A 322 -14.53 -20.64 -15.39
CA PRO A 322 -15.28 -20.03 -16.48
C PRO A 322 -16.73 -19.75 -16.08
N MET A 323 -17.26 -18.62 -16.53
CA MET A 323 -18.60 -18.16 -16.13
C MET A 323 -19.74 -19.09 -16.58
N GLU A 324 -19.52 -19.87 -17.64
CA GLU A 324 -20.51 -20.81 -18.21
C GLU A 324 -20.77 -22.03 -17.32
N ARG A 325 -19.77 -22.51 -16.56
CA ARG A 325 -19.92 -23.69 -15.67
C ARG A 325 -20.76 -23.46 -14.41
N TRP A 326 -21.13 -22.21 -14.13
CA TRP A 326 -21.94 -21.89 -12.94
C TRP A 326 -23.42 -22.25 -13.10
N LEU A 327 -23.93 -22.48 -14.31
CA LEU A 327 -25.32 -22.89 -14.51
C LEU A 327 -25.52 -24.41 -14.33
N ASP A 328 -24.46 -25.20 -14.55
CA ASP A 328 -24.54 -26.66 -14.44
C ASP A 328 -24.41 -27.16 -12.99
N GLU A 329 -23.68 -26.43 -12.12
CA GLU A 329 -23.46 -26.83 -10.72
C GLU A 329 -24.63 -26.49 -9.78
N VAL A 330 -25.55 -25.58 -10.18
CA VAL A 330 -26.81 -25.32 -9.44
C VAL A 330 -27.99 -26.13 -9.97
N GLY A 331 -27.83 -26.79 -11.13
CA GLY A 331 -28.84 -27.64 -11.75
C GLY A 331 -28.84 -29.10 -11.28
N ALA A 332 -27.87 -29.50 -10.44
CA ALA A 332 -27.75 -30.87 -9.93
C ALA A 332 -28.42 -31.09 -8.55
N VAL A 333 -29.50 -30.37 -8.27
CA VAL A 333 -30.47 -30.74 -7.22
C VAL A 333 -31.79 -31.00 -7.92
N ASP A 334 -31.87 -32.12 -8.63
CA ASP A 334 -33.14 -32.58 -9.18
C ASP A 334 -33.96 -33.25 -8.08
N ASN A 335 -35.19 -32.80 -7.99
CA ASN A 335 -36.19 -33.16 -7.02
C ASN A 335 -36.80 -34.50 -7.40
N GLY A 336 -36.57 -35.54 -6.60
CA GLY A 336 -37.45 -36.69 -6.58
C GLY A 336 -38.76 -36.33 -5.91
N ALA A 337 -39.83 -36.16 -6.67
CA ALA A 337 -41.21 -36.35 -6.20
C ALA A 337 -42.17 -36.58 -7.39
N ASP A 338 -42.75 -37.78 -7.39
CA ASP A 338 -43.82 -38.27 -8.25
C ASP A 338 -45.11 -37.42 -8.25
N GLY A 339 -45.94 -37.56 -9.28
CA GLY A 339 -47.40 -37.44 -9.11
C GLY A 339 -48.27 -36.91 -10.26
N VAL A 340 -48.53 -37.76 -11.27
CA VAL A 340 -49.85 -38.11 -11.89
C VAL A 340 -50.88 -37.02 -12.30
N GLY A 341 -51.33 -37.14 -13.57
CA GLY A 341 -52.69 -36.87 -14.07
C GLY A 341 -52.77 -35.73 -15.10
N GLY A 342 -53.29 -35.85 -16.32
CA GLY A 342 -54.01 -36.89 -17.07
C GLY A 342 -54.82 -36.19 -18.19
N MET A 343 -54.85 -36.79 -19.41
CA MET A 343 -55.78 -36.54 -20.55
C MET A 343 -55.86 -35.10 -21.13
N VAL A 344 -56.04 -34.82 -22.42
CA VAL A 344 -56.83 -35.45 -23.49
C VAL A 344 -56.20 -35.08 -24.85
N GLU A 345 -56.27 -36.00 -25.82
CA GLU A 345 -56.03 -35.76 -27.25
C GLU A 345 -57.14 -34.89 -27.85
N VAL A 346 -56.78 -33.90 -28.69
CA VAL A 346 -57.65 -33.39 -29.75
C VAL A 346 -56.76 -33.08 -30.95
N GLU A 347 -56.91 -33.89 -32.00
CA GLU A 347 -56.50 -33.61 -33.37
C GLU A 347 -57.23 -32.36 -33.87
N ASP A 348 -56.56 -31.51 -34.64
CA ASP A 348 -57.20 -30.84 -35.78
C ASP A 348 -56.16 -30.34 -36.78
N ASP A 349 -56.40 -30.75 -38.02
CA ASP A 349 -55.65 -30.47 -39.23
C ASP A 349 -55.81 -29.00 -39.71
N ILE A 350 -54.70 -28.50 -40.27
CA ILE A 350 -54.56 -27.67 -41.49
C ILE A 350 -55.82 -26.92 -42.01
N GLU A 351 -55.81 -25.58 -41.91
CA GLU A 351 -55.65 -24.64 -43.04
C GLU A 351 -55.27 -23.23 -42.58
#